data_AF-A0A858R3M9-F1
#
_entry.id   AF-A0A858R3M9-F1
#
_cell.length_a   1.000
_cell.length_b   1.000
_cell.length_c   1.000
_cell.angle_alpha   90.00
_cell.angle_beta   90.00
_cell.angle_gamma   90.00
#
_symmetry.space_group_name_H-M   'P 1'
#
loop_
_entity.id
_entity.type
_entity.pdbx_description
1 polymer ?
#
loop_
_entity_poly.entity_id
_entity_poly.type
_entity_poly.pdbx_seq_one_letter_code
_entity_poly.pdbx_strand_id
1 'polypeptide(L)'
;MMAAPALAQPAPRQGHDPDFPCVQVLVPKLSPGQIWAGPPVDEIPAGAWNQDPDVAALVAQAADRRVPTDKLVAAMDAFAGQQGPDRDQRLTLLFAGVFDTMQGERDKAMDAIRRYSKLQRELLDRIAGNLGKLSALPEADPARAEVQESLTWDRRVLDDRRRMLATLCERPAMIERRLGAVARTLYGHLTPG
;
A
#
# COMPACT_ATOMS: atom_id res chain seq x y z
N MET A 1 -51.14 -5.01 -1.54
CA MET A 1 -50.04 -4.39 -2.30
C MET A 1 -48.76 -4.54 -1.47
N MET A 2 -47.88 -5.47 -1.82
CA MET A 2 -46.57 -5.64 -1.16
C MET A 2 -45.50 -4.95 -2.00
N ALA A 3 -44.73 -4.06 -1.39
CA ALA A 3 -43.62 -3.36 -2.02
C ALA A 3 -42.42 -4.31 -2.19
N ALA A 4 -41.86 -4.36 -3.39
CA ALA A 4 -40.65 -5.13 -3.67
C ALA A 4 -39.41 -4.44 -3.08
N PRO A 5 -38.42 -5.20 -2.57
CA PRO A 5 -37.20 -4.61 -2.05
C PRO A 5 -36.33 -4.09 -3.20
N ALA A 6 -35.85 -2.86 -3.07
CA ALA A 6 -34.88 -2.26 -3.97
C ALA A 6 -33.53 -2.97 -3.80
N LEU A 7 -33.08 -3.69 -4.83
CA LEU A 7 -31.73 -4.22 -4.91
C LEU A 7 -30.75 -3.04 -5.06
N ALA A 8 -29.87 -2.88 -4.08
CA ALA A 8 -28.76 -1.94 -4.17
C ALA A 8 -27.87 -2.32 -5.37
N GLN A 9 -27.76 -1.42 -6.34
CA GLN A 9 -26.88 -1.63 -7.48
C GLN A 9 -25.42 -1.50 -7.01
N PRO A 10 -24.53 -2.42 -7.42
CA PRO A 10 -23.11 -2.29 -7.13
C PRO A 10 -22.58 -0.99 -7.76
N ALA A 11 -21.81 -0.22 -6.99
CA ALA A 11 -21.17 1.00 -7.48
C ALA A 11 -20.37 0.71 -8.76
N PRO A 12 -20.33 1.66 -9.72
CA PRO A 12 -19.58 1.47 -10.95
C PRO A 12 -18.12 1.12 -10.62
N ARG A 13 -17.59 0.05 -11.22
CA ARG A 13 -16.16 -0.24 -11.20
C ARG A 13 -15.47 0.99 -11.79
N GLN A 14 -14.80 1.77 -10.95
CA GLN A 14 -13.98 2.87 -11.43
C GLN A 14 -13.05 2.32 -12.51
N GLY A 15 -13.01 3.03 -13.64
CA GLY A 15 -12.27 2.62 -14.83
C GLY A 15 -10.85 2.19 -14.46
N HIS A 16 -10.38 1.14 -15.15
CA HIS A 16 -9.05 0.60 -14.97
C HIS A 16 -8.01 1.73 -15.06
N ASP A 17 -7.43 2.13 -13.93
CA ASP A 17 -6.33 3.10 -13.89
C ASP A 17 -5.15 2.46 -14.64
N PRO A 18 -4.73 2.99 -15.81
CA PRO A 18 -3.64 2.40 -16.59
C PRO A 18 -2.30 2.45 -15.83
N ASP A 19 -2.20 3.29 -14.80
CA ASP A 19 -1.06 3.36 -13.89
C ASP A 19 -1.15 2.39 -12.71
N PHE A 20 -2.20 1.57 -12.62
CA PHE A 20 -2.35 0.57 -11.57
C PHE A 20 -2.29 -0.87 -12.12
N PRO A 21 -1.08 -1.46 -12.23
CA PRO A 21 -0.85 -2.77 -12.86
C PRO A 21 -1.13 -3.98 -11.95
N CYS A 22 -1.60 -3.76 -10.71
CA CYS A 22 -1.82 -4.82 -9.74
C CYS A 22 -3.19 -5.50 -9.92
N VAL A 23 -3.29 -6.78 -9.56
CA VAL A 23 -4.55 -7.55 -9.68
C VAL A 23 -5.60 -7.12 -8.66
N GLN A 24 -5.16 -6.57 -7.52
CA GLN A 24 -6.04 -6.07 -6.47
C GLN A 24 -6.87 -4.87 -6.94
N VAL A 25 -8.00 -4.61 -6.29
CA VAL A 25 -8.77 -3.39 -6.56
C VAL A 25 -8.02 -2.19 -6.00
N LEU A 26 -7.92 -1.12 -6.80
CA LEU A 26 -7.37 0.15 -6.35
C LEU A 26 -8.27 0.76 -5.26
N VAL A 27 -7.75 0.83 -4.03
CA VAL A 27 -8.31 1.63 -2.94
C VAL A 27 -7.38 2.82 -2.70
N PRO A 28 -7.76 4.04 -3.08
CA PRO A 28 -6.86 5.19 -3.02
C PRO A 28 -6.38 5.51 -1.61
N LYS A 29 -7.31 5.54 -0.64
CA LYS A 29 -7.03 5.87 0.76
C LYS A 29 -7.80 4.93 1.67
N LEU A 30 -7.18 4.48 2.76
CA LEU A 30 -7.88 3.71 3.79
C LEU A 30 -8.72 4.64 4.68
N SER A 31 -9.83 4.13 5.19
CA SER A 31 -10.60 4.79 6.24
C SER A 31 -10.29 4.15 7.60
N PRO A 32 -9.98 4.94 8.64
CA PRO A 32 -9.76 4.41 9.99
C PRO A 32 -10.96 3.56 10.47
N GLY A 33 -12.19 4.05 10.29
CA GLY A 33 -13.41 3.37 10.73
C GLY A 33 -13.72 2.05 10.02
N GLN A 34 -13.03 1.71 8.92
CA GLN A 34 -13.13 0.39 8.29
C GLN A 34 -12.20 -0.64 8.93
N ILE A 35 -11.20 -0.20 9.69
CA ILE A 35 -10.14 -1.04 10.27
C ILE A 35 -10.25 -1.08 11.81
N TRP A 36 -10.72 0.01 12.40
CA TRP A 36 -10.79 0.22 13.84
C TRP A 36 -12.23 0.18 14.34
N ALA A 37 -12.46 -0.63 15.37
CA ALA A 37 -13.77 -0.78 16.02
C ALA A 37 -13.87 -0.05 17.37
N GLY A 38 -12.82 0.68 17.78
CA GLY A 38 -12.80 1.45 19.02
C GLY A 38 -13.32 2.89 18.84
N PRO A 39 -13.04 3.78 19.82
CA PRO A 39 -13.42 5.18 19.75
C PRO A 39 -12.95 5.87 18.46
N PRO A 40 -13.70 6.86 17.92
CA PRO A 40 -13.32 7.58 16.72
C PRO A 40 -11.93 8.22 16.85
N VAL A 41 -11.14 8.14 15.78
CA VAL A 41 -9.80 8.75 15.72
C VAL A 41 -9.75 10.02 14.88
N ASP A 42 -10.81 10.32 14.13
CA ASP A 42 -10.85 11.45 13.21
C ASP A 42 -10.80 12.81 13.94
N GLU A 43 -11.15 12.84 15.22
CA GLU A 43 -11.09 14.03 16.08
C GLU A 43 -9.72 14.23 16.76
N ILE A 44 -8.84 13.24 16.69
CA ILE A 44 -7.49 13.33 17.26
C ILE A 44 -6.63 14.19 16.33
N PRO A 45 -6.00 15.29 16.81
CA PRO A 45 -5.14 16.10 15.97
C PRO A 45 -3.98 15.28 15.38
N ALA A 46 -3.71 15.48 14.09
CA ALA A 46 -2.62 14.81 13.41
C ALA A 46 -1.29 15.04 14.16
N GLY A 47 -0.57 13.95 14.43
CA GLY A 47 0.71 14.00 15.15
C GLY A 47 0.60 14.20 16.66
N ALA A 48 -0.60 14.26 17.26
CA ALA A 48 -0.77 14.35 18.72
C ALA A 48 -0.06 13.20 19.47
N TRP A 49 -0.01 12.02 18.85
CA TRP A 49 0.67 10.84 19.35
C TRP A 49 2.18 11.03 19.59
N ASN A 50 2.82 12.02 18.93
CA ASN A 50 4.23 12.32 19.14
C ASN A 50 4.53 12.94 20.51
N GLN A 51 3.50 13.45 21.21
CA GLN A 51 3.67 14.09 22.52
C GLN A 51 3.74 13.08 23.67
N ASP A 52 3.34 11.83 23.43
CA ASP A 52 3.47 10.72 24.37
C ASP A 52 4.67 9.85 23.92
N PRO A 53 5.80 9.84 24.66
CA PRO A 53 7.01 9.14 24.25
C PRO A 53 6.84 7.63 24.09
N ASP A 54 6.01 6.99 24.92
CA ASP A 54 5.78 5.55 24.86
C ASP A 54 4.97 5.20 23.62
N VAL A 55 3.95 6.00 23.32
CA VAL A 55 3.14 5.87 22.11
C VAL A 55 4.01 6.12 20.88
N ALA A 56 4.80 7.19 20.86
CA ALA A 56 5.67 7.53 19.74
C ALA A 56 6.69 6.42 19.43
N ALA A 57 7.25 5.78 20.46
CA ALA A 57 8.15 4.64 20.30
C ALA A 57 7.46 3.45 19.62
N LEU A 58 6.23 3.11 20.02
CA LEU A 58 5.46 2.02 19.39
C LEU A 58 5.02 2.35 17.97
N VAL A 59 4.67 3.61 17.68
CA VAL A 59 4.37 4.07 16.31
C VAL A 59 5.61 3.94 15.42
N ALA A 60 6.79 4.35 15.90
CA ALA A 60 8.04 4.18 15.17
C ALA A 60 8.36 2.69 14.93
N GLN A 61 8.14 1.84 15.93
CA GLN A 61 8.28 0.39 15.79
C GLN A 61 7.29 -0.21 14.78
N ALA A 62 6.06 0.32 14.71
CA ALA A 62 5.07 -0.12 13.73
C ALA A 62 5.51 0.17 12.29
N ALA A 63 6.17 1.32 12.08
CA ALA A 63 6.72 1.73 10.79
C ALA A 63 7.99 0.96 10.38
N ASP A 64 8.75 0.41 11.33
CA ASP A 64 9.95 -0.36 11.03
C ASP A 64 9.60 -1.73 10.43
N ARG A 65 9.79 -1.85 9.12
CA ARG A 65 9.53 -3.07 8.33
C ARG A 65 10.38 -4.26 8.75
N ARG A 66 11.49 -4.06 9.47
CA ARG A 66 12.34 -5.13 9.98
C ARG A 66 11.74 -5.79 11.22
N VAL A 67 10.81 -5.12 11.90
CA VAL A 67 10.12 -5.66 13.07
C VAL A 67 9.00 -6.59 12.60
N PRO A 68 9.07 -7.90 12.90
CA PRO A 68 8.00 -8.84 12.58
C PRO A 68 6.66 -8.43 13.22
N THR A 69 5.55 -8.70 12.54
CA THR A 69 4.21 -8.27 13.00
C THR A 69 3.83 -8.88 14.34
N ASP A 70 4.20 -10.13 14.61
CA ASP A 70 4.01 -10.81 15.89
C ASP A 70 4.76 -10.09 17.03
N LYS A 71 5.99 -9.61 16.78
CA LYS A 71 6.77 -8.84 17.77
C LYS A 71 6.17 -7.46 18.03
N LEU A 72 5.67 -6.79 16.99
CA LEU A 72 4.95 -5.53 17.16
C LEU A 72 3.69 -5.72 18.00
N VAL A 73 2.88 -6.74 17.67
CA VAL A 73 1.65 -7.08 18.39
C VAL A 73 1.95 -7.40 19.85
N ALA A 74 2.98 -8.19 20.14
CA ALA A 74 3.38 -8.48 21.52
C ALA A 74 3.81 -7.23 22.30
N ALA A 75 4.51 -6.28 21.67
CA ALA A 75 4.89 -5.03 22.31
C ALA A 75 3.67 -4.14 22.62
N MET A 76 2.69 -4.09 21.71
CA MET A 76 1.45 -3.34 21.90
C MET A 76 0.53 -3.99 22.95
N ASP A 77 0.49 -5.31 22.99
CA ASP A 77 -0.22 -6.10 24.02
C ASP A 77 0.36 -5.81 25.41
N ALA A 78 1.69 -5.86 25.54
CA ALA A 78 2.39 -5.52 26.78
C ALA A 78 2.15 -4.07 27.21
N PHE A 79 2.20 -3.12 26.24
CA PHE A 79 1.87 -1.72 26.50
C PHE A 79 0.43 -1.59 27.03
N ALA A 80 -0.54 -2.23 26.38
CA ALA A 80 -1.94 -2.17 26.77
C ALA A 80 -2.20 -2.74 28.18
N GLY A 81 -1.54 -3.84 28.53
CA GLY A 81 -1.66 -4.48 29.85
C GLY A 81 -1.07 -3.67 31.02
N GLN A 82 -0.23 -2.68 30.74
CA GLN A 82 0.39 -1.81 31.76
C GLN A 82 -0.36 -0.49 31.96
N GLN A 83 -1.43 -0.24 31.19
CA GLN A 83 -2.16 1.01 31.27
C GLN A 83 -3.08 1.09 32.49
N GLY A 84 -3.19 2.31 33.03
CA GLY A 84 -4.11 2.65 34.12
C GLY A 84 -5.46 3.17 33.61
N PRO A 85 -6.09 4.12 34.33
CA PRO A 85 -7.40 4.67 33.99
C PRO A 85 -7.51 5.24 32.56
N ASP A 86 -6.42 5.79 32.03
CA ASP A 86 -6.38 6.43 30.71
C ASP A 86 -6.12 5.45 29.55
N ARG A 87 -6.21 4.13 29.81
CA ARG A 87 -5.90 3.07 28.84
C ARG A 87 -6.58 3.30 27.50
N ASP A 88 -7.91 3.43 27.50
CA ASP A 88 -8.68 3.47 26.25
C ASP A 88 -8.32 4.71 25.42
N GLN A 89 -8.03 5.84 26.09
CA GLN A 89 -7.53 7.05 25.46
C GLN A 89 -6.14 6.84 24.83
N ARG A 90 -5.18 6.26 25.58
CA ARG A 90 -3.82 6.01 25.08
C ARG A 90 -3.77 4.97 23.96
N LEU A 91 -4.60 3.93 24.03
CA LEU A 91 -4.70 2.92 22.96
C LEU A 91 -5.33 3.49 21.70
N THR A 92 -6.33 4.36 21.84
CA THR A 92 -6.93 5.08 20.70
C THR A 92 -5.91 6.04 20.07
N LEU A 93 -5.15 6.77 20.89
CA LEU A 93 -4.05 7.63 20.43
C LEU A 93 -2.95 6.84 19.70
N LEU A 94 -2.59 5.67 20.23
CA LEU A 94 -1.63 4.77 19.60
C LEU A 94 -2.15 4.25 18.27
N PHE A 95 -3.40 3.81 18.18
CA PHE A 95 -3.98 3.38 16.91
C PHE A 95 -3.97 4.53 15.89
N ALA A 96 -4.37 5.74 16.29
CA ALA A 96 -4.35 6.91 15.40
C ALA A 96 -2.94 7.15 14.82
N GLY A 97 -1.90 7.13 15.66
CA GLY A 97 -0.53 7.31 15.21
C GLY A 97 -0.01 6.21 14.29
N VAL A 98 -0.34 4.95 14.58
CA VAL A 98 0.01 3.81 13.73
C VAL A 98 -0.71 3.90 12.38
N PHE A 99 -2.00 4.22 12.40
CA PHE A 99 -2.80 4.38 11.18
C PHE A 99 -2.22 5.46 10.28
N ASP A 100 -1.98 6.67 10.81
CA ASP A 100 -1.44 7.80 10.04
C ASP A 100 -0.10 7.45 9.40
N THR A 101 0.79 6.86 10.19
CA THR A 101 2.14 6.50 9.74
C THR A 101 2.11 5.41 8.68
N MET A 102 1.32 4.36 8.88
CA MET A 102 1.22 3.25 7.94
C MET A 102 0.46 3.63 6.67
N GLN A 103 -0.56 4.49 6.77
CA GLN A 103 -1.26 5.06 5.62
C GLN A 103 -0.29 5.88 4.76
N GLY A 104 0.57 6.70 5.38
CA GLY A 104 1.62 7.43 4.64
C GLY A 104 2.61 6.50 3.93
N GLU A 105 3.04 5.40 4.56
CA GLU A 105 3.89 4.39 3.91
C GLU A 105 3.19 3.65 2.78
N ARG A 106 1.89 3.40 2.93
CA ARG A 106 1.06 2.83 1.87
C ARG A 106 0.97 3.75 0.68
N ASP A 107 0.72 5.04 0.89
CA ASP A 107 0.62 6.03 -0.19
C ASP A 107 1.92 6.10 -1.00
N LYS A 108 3.08 6.10 -0.32
CA LYS A 108 4.40 6.02 -0.99
C LYS A 108 4.54 4.74 -1.84
N ALA A 109 4.05 3.60 -1.35
CA ALA A 109 4.08 2.34 -2.09
C ALA A 109 3.17 2.38 -3.33
N MET A 110 1.96 2.95 -3.19
CA MET A 110 1.02 3.13 -4.30
C MET A 110 1.60 4.07 -5.37
N ASP A 111 2.24 5.17 -4.97
CA ASP A 111 2.89 6.08 -5.91
C ASP A 111 4.08 5.43 -6.63
N ALA A 112 4.84 4.58 -5.92
CA ALA A 112 5.92 3.81 -6.52
C ALA A 112 5.40 2.83 -7.58
N ILE A 113 4.26 2.16 -7.32
CA ILE A 113 3.58 1.28 -8.29
C ILE A 113 3.15 2.08 -9.52
N ARG A 114 2.56 3.26 -9.34
CA ARG A 114 2.15 4.12 -10.46
C ARG A 114 3.31 4.57 -11.33
N ARG A 115 4.38 5.09 -10.70
CA ARG A 115 5.61 5.46 -11.42
C ARG A 115 6.20 4.28 -12.16
N TYR A 116 6.22 3.12 -11.52
CA TYR A 116 6.71 1.89 -12.13
C TYR A 116 5.90 1.50 -13.37
N SER A 117 4.57 1.55 -13.31
CA SER A 117 3.68 1.27 -14.44
C SER A 117 3.94 2.19 -15.63
N LYS A 118 4.06 3.50 -15.37
CA LYS A 118 4.41 4.48 -16.39
C LYS A 118 5.73 4.14 -17.09
N LEU A 119 6.77 3.83 -16.31
CA LEU A 119 8.08 3.44 -16.83
C LEU A 119 8.06 2.11 -17.61
N GLN A 120 7.11 1.19 -17.34
CA GLN A 120 6.91 0.00 -18.16
C GLN A 120 6.33 0.36 -19.53
N ARG A 121 5.35 1.27 -19.57
CA ARG A 121 4.76 1.70 -20.85
C ARG A 121 5.78 2.40 -21.73
N GLU A 122 6.57 3.32 -21.17
CA GLU A 122 7.64 4.00 -21.91
C GLU A 122 8.69 3.02 -22.47
N LEU A 123 9.00 1.95 -21.73
CA LEU A 123 9.88 0.88 -22.20
C LEU A 123 9.25 0.10 -23.35
N LEU A 124 7.96 -0.24 -23.25
CA LEU A 124 7.22 -0.94 -24.30
C LEU A 124 7.12 -0.08 -25.58
N ASP A 125 6.86 1.22 -25.44
CA ASP A 125 6.82 2.17 -26.55
C ASP A 125 8.18 2.25 -27.26
N ARG A 126 9.27 2.27 -26.49
CA ARG A 126 10.63 2.24 -27.05
C ARG A 126 10.91 0.95 -27.81
N ILE A 127 10.53 -0.20 -27.25
CA ILE A 127 10.67 -1.51 -27.92
C ILE A 127 9.88 -1.51 -29.24
N ALA A 128 8.62 -1.05 -29.20
CA ALA A 128 7.77 -0.98 -30.39
C ALA A 128 8.39 -0.05 -31.47
N GLY A 129 8.89 1.12 -31.06
CA GLY A 129 9.58 2.05 -31.95
C GLY A 129 10.83 1.44 -32.58
N ASN A 130 11.66 0.74 -31.80
CA ASN A 130 12.87 0.09 -32.31
C ASN A 130 12.56 -1.10 -33.22
N LEU A 131 11.48 -1.85 -32.98
CA LEU A 131 11.01 -2.89 -33.90
C LEU A 131 10.55 -2.30 -35.24
N GLY A 132 9.86 -1.16 -35.21
CA GLY A 132 9.48 -0.40 -36.40
C GLY A 132 10.69 0.07 -37.20
N LYS A 133 11.69 0.65 -36.51
CA LYS A 133 12.97 1.05 -37.14
C LYS A 133 13.68 -0.13 -37.79
N LEU A 134 13.82 -1.24 -37.06
CA LEU A 134 14.48 -2.44 -37.58
C LEU A 134 13.79 -2.96 -38.84
N SER A 135 12.46 -2.94 -38.87
CA SER A 135 11.68 -3.40 -40.04
C SER A 135 11.81 -2.48 -41.26
N ALA A 136 12.12 -1.19 -41.05
CA ALA A 136 12.30 -0.22 -42.12
C ALA A 136 13.73 -0.18 -42.69
N LEU A 137 14.73 -0.67 -41.94
CA LEU A 137 16.14 -0.67 -42.38
C LEU A 137 16.42 -1.83 -43.35
N PRO A 138 17.13 -1.60 -44.47
CA PRO A 138 17.60 -2.68 -45.36
C PRO A 138 18.49 -3.68 -44.63
N GLU A 139 18.43 -4.98 -44.94
CA GLU A 139 19.20 -6.03 -44.23
C GLU A 139 20.71 -5.78 -44.15
N ALA A 140 21.30 -5.16 -45.17
CA ALA A 140 22.73 -4.84 -45.21
C ALA A 140 23.11 -3.53 -44.50
N ASP A 141 22.14 -2.80 -43.94
CA ASP A 141 22.39 -1.53 -43.27
C ASP A 141 23.11 -1.75 -41.92
N PRO A 142 24.31 -1.17 -41.71
CA PRO A 142 25.05 -1.36 -40.47
C PRO A 142 24.33 -0.82 -39.23
N ALA A 143 23.39 0.12 -39.36
CA ALA A 143 22.59 0.64 -38.24
C ALA A 143 21.67 -0.42 -37.62
N ARG A 144 21.39 -1.53 -38.32
CA ARG A 144 20.59 -2.64 -37.78
C ARG A 144 21.22 -3.27 -36.56
N ALA A 145 22.55 -3.37 -36.51
CA ALA A 145 23.26 -3.98 -35.39
C ALA A 145 22.99 -3.23 -34.07
N GLU A 146 23.05 -1.89 -34.11
CA GLU A 146 22.78 -1.02 -32.95
C GLU A 146 21.32 -1.15 -32.48
N VAL A 147 20.36 -1.15 -33.42
CA VAL A 147 18.93 -1.31 -33.10
C VAL A 147 18.66 -2.69 -32.49
N GLN A 148 19.29 -3.75 -32.99
CA GLN A 148 19.17 -5.11 -32.45
C GLN A 148 19.77 -5.24 -31.05
N GLU A 149 20.91 -4.60 -30.80
CA GLU A 149 21.53 -4.55 -29.48
C GLU A 149 20.61 -3.84 -28.47
N SER A 150 20.08 -2.67 -28.84
CA SER A 150 19.12 -1.92 -28.01
C SER A 150 17.86 -2.75 -27.69
N LEU A 151 17.30 -3.43 -28.69
CA LEU A 151 16.14 -4.32 -28.49
C LEU A 151 16.46 -5.49 -27.54
N THR A 152 17.66 -6.06 -27.64
CA THR A 152 18.10 -7.16 -26.79
C THR A 152 18.20 -6.70 -25.33
N TRP A 153 18.81 -5.53 -25.11
CA TRP A 153 18.88 -4.90 -23.80
C TRP A 153 17.49 -4.60 -23.23
N ASP A 154 16.63 -3.94 -24.01
CA ASP A 154 15.30 -3.54 -23.55
C ASP A 154 14.40 -4.73 -23.19
N ARG A 155 14.49 -5.83 -23.95
CA ARG A 155 13.78 -7.08 -23.64
C ARG A 155 14.23 -7.68 -22.32
N ARG A 156 15.54 -7.72 -22.05
CA ARG A 156 16.06 -8.18 -20.74
C ARG A 156 15.51 -7.32 -19.61
N VAL A 157 15.57 -5.99 -19.76
CA VAL A 157 15.05 -5.04 -18.76
C VAL A 157 13.55 -5.24 -18.53
N LEU A 158 12.78 -5.47 -19.59
CA LEU A 158 11.34 -5.75 -19.50
C LEU A 158 11.06 -7.04 -18.72
N ASP A 159 11.81 -8.11 -18.98
CA ASP A 159 11.63 -9.39 -18.30
C ASP A 159 12.03 -9.31 -16.82
N ASP A 160 13.13 -8.62 -16.50
CA ASP A 160 13.52 -8.33 -15.11
C ASP A 160 12.42 -7.57 -14.38
N ARG A 161 11.88 -6.54 -15.02
CA ARG A 161 10.80 -5.73 -14.49
C ARG A 161 9.55 -6.57 -14.23
N ARG A 162 9.08 -7.35 -15.20
CA ARG A 162 7.90 -8.23 -15.03
C ARG A 162 8.00 -9.12 -13.79
N ARG A 163 9.19 -9.65 -13.48
CA ARG A 163 9.42 -10.44 -12.25
C ARG A 163 9.25 -9.64 -10.97
N MET A 164 9.64 -8.37 -10.96
CA MET A 164 9.55 -7.50 -9.78
C MET A 164 8.12 -7.01 -9.47
N LEU A 165 7.24 -7.01 -10.47
CA LEU A 165 5.89 -6.45 -10.32
C LEU A 165 5.09 -7.10 -9.18
N ALA A 166 5.18 -8.42 -9.04
CA ALA A 166 4.49 -9.15 -7.98
C ALA A 166 4.88 -8.62 -6.58
N THR A 167 6.18 -8.49 -6.32
CA THR A 167 6.71 -7.98 -5.05
C THR A 167 6.29 -6.54 -4.78
N LEU A 168 6.22 -5.69 -5.82
CA LEU A 168 5.73 -4.32 -5.66
C LEU A 168 4.26 -4.29 -5.25
N CYS A 169 3.42 -5.09 -5.93
CA CYS A 169 1.98 -5.18 -5.67
C CYS A 169 1.63 -5.80 -4.30
N GLU A 170 2.52 -6.61 -3.71
CA GLU A 170 2.31 -7.17 -2.38
C GLU A 170 2.51 -6.16 -1.25
N ARG A 171 3.30 -5.11 -1.47
CA ARG A 171 3.70 -4.17 -0.41
C ARG A 171 2.52 -3.43 0.25
N PRO A 172 1.55 -2.86 -0.48
CA PRO A 172 0.36 -2.25 0.13
C PRO A 172 -0.43 -3.25 0.98
N ALA A 173 -0.62 -4.47 0.47
CA ALA A 173 -1.37 -5.52 1.17
C ALA A 173 -0.67 -5.97 2.47
N MET A 174 0.66 -6.00 2.50
CA MET A 174 1.42 -6.28 3.72
C MET A 174 1.22 -5.20 4.80
N ILE A 175 1.18 -3.93 4.39
CA ILE A 175 0.92 -2.79 5.28
C ILE A 175 -0.49 -2.91 5.86
N GLU A 176 -1.49 -3.13 5.00
CA GLU A 176 -2.89 -3.30 5.41
C GLU A 176 -3.08 -4.47 6.38
N ARG A 177 -2.46 -5.64 6.11
CA ARG A 177 -2.51 -6.79 7.03
C ARG A 177 -1.91 -6.49 8.39
N ARG A 178 -0.76 -5.80 8.42
CA ARG A 178 -0.09 -5.40 9.66
C ARG A 178 -0.94 -4.40 10.44
N LEU A 179 -1.53 -3.41 9.77
CA LEU A 179 -2.42 -2.43 10.39
C LEU A 179 -3.66 -3.10 10.99
N GLY A 180 -4.27 -4.05 10.29
CA GLY A 180 -5.40 -4.82 10.81
C GLY A 180 -5.03 -5.70 12.02
N ALA A 181 -3.80 -6.23 12.08
CA ALA A 181 -3.32 -6.97 13.25
C ALA A 181 -3.17 -6.05 14.48
N VAL A 182 -2.61 -4.86 14.29
CA VAL A 182 -2.51 -3.83 15.33
C VAL A 182 -3.91 -3.44 15.83
N ALA A 183 -4.82 -3.10 14.92
CA ALA A 183 -6.18 -2.70 15.26
C ALA A 183 -6.90 -3.75 16.12
N ARG A 184 -6.87 -5.03 15.71
CA ARG A 184 -7.49 -6.11 16.50
C ARG A 184 -6.86 -6.29 17.86
N THR A 185 -5.54 -6.15 17.96
CA THR A 185 -4.81 -6.28 19.23
C THR A 185 -5.23 -5.19 20.20
N LEU A 186 -5.12 -3.92 19.78
CA LEU A 186 -5.46 -2.77 20.62
C LEU A 186 -6.95 -2.78 21.01
N TYR A 187 -7.83 -3.13 20.07
CA TYR A 187 -9.27 -3.23 20.33
C TYR A 187 -9.60 -4.27 21.42
N GLY A 188 -8.89 -5.40 21.44
CA GLY A 188 -9.09 -6.44 22.46
C GLY A 188 -8.77 -6.00 23.89
N HIS A 189 -8.08 -4.87 24.08
CA HIS A 189 -7.75 -4.29 25.38
C HIS A 189 -8.65 -3.12 25.78
N LEU A 190 -9.52 -2.66 24.88
CA LEU A 190 -10.47 -1.61 25.21
C LEU A 190 -11.51 -2.13 26.18
N THR A 191 -12.03 -1.23 27.01
CA THR A 191 -13.16 -1.55 27.88
C THR A 191 -14.38 -1.85 27.01
N PRO A 192 -15.14 -2.94 27.27
CA PRO A 192 -16.38 -3.19 26.56
C PRO A 192 -17.32 -1.98 26.69
N GLY A 193 -17.78 -1.46 25.55
CA GLY A 193 -18.78 -0.39 25.48
C GLY A 193 -20.18 -0.88 25.82
#